data_AF-A0A1N6NKK5-F1
#
_entry.id   AF-A0A1N6NKK5-F1
#
_cell.length_a   1.000
_cell.length_b   1.000
_cell.length_c   1.000
_cell.angle_alpha   90.00
_cell.angle_beta   90.00
_cell.angle_gamma   90.00
#
_symmetry.space_group_name_H-M   'P 1'
#
loop_
_entity.id
_entity.type
_entity.pdbx_description
1 polymer ?
#
loop_
_entity_poly.entity_id
_entity_poly.type
_entity_poly.pdbx_seq_one_letter_code
_entity_poly.pdbx_strand_id
1 'polypeptide(L)'
;MIRILCFAIFFVFQISHCQEKELQRIHYLLDQSDEYILKDNIKSLYYAKKASLLAEKTNNSRVICETYLQMASRLKQLNFNKESLLYIEKGLREPAAKKDIEIQTLFKEIKASNFLVLGLYDQELEEYLEILDLVSKKEDDIYSNHISSRINARLASFYLYKGEFKYAEKYINQSIHIYEKFAEKNNWTEITDVYLIKGYICYETGKKDSSVYYYNKSYQILKKENISRSSAFKAFGEYFYKQKQYSDAINAYKSALSDMKKYNEANLFDSKDLNQRISIIYGIIGDEKNERIYMDQYLKEHQNLQELDKKSIQSAVNGILKEQNQENEDSKYHLFLIACIITGISLIVFFILFFKHRKIDKSSKDQLNERENQLIISNQYTRELEEKLKISLDEILSEAKNNSPLFFEKFQTLYPNFTSKLLEINRNLTSSELVLLAYIYLNFNSKEIANYTFRSYRTIQTRKYTLRKKLGLKTDYDFYTELKNIFLQE
;
A
#
# COMPACT_ATOMS: atom_id res chain seq x y z
N MET A 1 -4.92 23.18 21.51
CA MET A 1 -3.62 23.34 20.83
C MET A 1 -2.54 22.44 21.44
N ILE A 2 -2.25 22.53 22.74
CA ILE A 2 -1.22 21.72 23.44
C ILE A 2 -1.45 20.19 23.32
N ARG A 3 -2.70 19.71 23.43
CA ARG A 3 -3.01 18.26 23.28
C ARG A 3 -2.74 17.71 21.88
N ILE A 4 -2.92 18.52 20.83
CA ILE A 4 -2.65 18.12 19.43
C ILE A 4 -1.13 18.11 19.19
N LEU A 5 -0.41 19.07 19.78
CA LEU A 5 1.05 19.12 19.73
C LEU A 5 1.69 17.92 20.44
N CYS A 6 1.20 17.54 21.63
CA CYS A 6 1.68 16.35 22.35
C CYS A 6 1.38 15.04 21.60
N PHE A 7 0.21 14.95 20.94
CA PHE A 7 -0.13 13.78 20.12
C PHE A 7 0.74 13.68 18.86
N ALA A 8 1.01 14.81 18.20
CA ALA A 8 1.91 14.87 17.05
C ALA A 8 3.35 14.53 17.44
N ILE A 9 3.84 15.03 18.57
CA ILE A 9 5.17 14.70 19.10
C ILE A 9 5.26 13.21 19.43
N PHE A 10 4.26 12.62 20.08
CA PHE A 10 4.22 11.19 20.38
C PHE A 10 4.21 10.33 19.11
N PHE A 11 3.48 10.74 18.07
CA PHE A 11 3.47 10.07 16.77
C PHE A 11 4.83 10.16 16.06
N VAL A 12 5.50 11.31 16.12
CA VAL A 12 6.85 11.48 15.55
C VAL A 12 7.89 10.63 16.29
N PHE A 13 7.79 10.51 17.63
CA PHE A 13 8.66 9.62 18.41
C PHE A 13 8.41 8.13 18.10
N GLN A 14 7.14 7.71 17.92
CA GLN A 14 6.79 6.34 17.53
C GLN A 14 7.32 5.99 16.13
N ILE A 15 7.17 6.92 15.16
CA ILE A 15 7.70 6.75 13.80
C ILE A 15 9.22 6.66 13.82
N SER A 16 9.89 7.53 14.57
CA SER A 16 11.36 7.55 14.68
C SER A 16 11.90 6.25 15.29
N HIS A 17 11.26 5.76 16.36
CA HIS A 17 11.65 4.50 17.00
C HIS A 17 11.35 3.27 16.12
N CYS A 18 10.31 3.32 15.29
CA CYS A 18 10.04 2.25 14.33
C CYS A 18 11.08 2.23 13.19
N GLN A 19 11.46 3.40 12.67
CA GLN A 19 12.50 3.51 11.65
C GLN A 19 13.85 3.01 12.16
N GLU A 20 14.21 3.34 13.40
CA GLU A 20 15.46 2.88 14.02
C GLU A 20 15.53 1.35 14.13
N LYS A 21 14.43 0.70 14.52
CA LYS A 21 14.34 -0.78 14.57
C LYS A 21 14.46 -1.41 13.18
N GLU A 22 13.87 -0.81 12.14
CA GLU A 22 14.01 -1.29 10.77
C GLU A 22 15.46 -1.18 10.28
N LEU A 23 16.15 -0.06 10.56
CA LEU A 23 17.56 0.13 10.23
C LEU A 23 18.45 -0.91 10.91
N GLN A 24 18.25 -1.14 12.22
CA GLN A 24 18.99 -2.18 12.96
C GLN A 24 18.78 -3.57 12.34
N ARG A 25 17.55 -3.88 11.93
CA ARG A 25 17.24 -5.15 11.25
C ARG A 25 17.93 -5.26 9.89
N ILE A 26 18.01 -4.17 9.12
CA ILE A 26 18.73 -4.14 7.84
C ILE A 26 20.20 -4.41 8.07
N HIS A 27 20.86 -3.70 8.99
CA HIS A 27 22.28 -3.91 9.27
C HIS A 27 22.57 -5.32 9.78
N TYR A 28 21.73 -5.87 10.66
CA TYR A 28 21.85 -7.28 11.06
C TYR A 28 21.81 -8.26 9.88
N LEU A 29 20.95 -8.01 8.88
CA LEU A 29 20.90 -8.84 7.68
C LEU A 29 22.15 -8.65 6.81
N LEU A 30 22.71 -7.45 6.72
CA LEU A 30 23.97 -7.20 6.04
C LEU A 30 25.13 -7.96 6.72
N ASP A 31 25.21 -7.91 8.06
CA ASP A 31 26.21 -8.64 8.84
C ASP A 31 26.08 -10.15 8.63
N GLN A 32 24.85 -10.67 8.60
CA GLN A 32 24.59 -12.07 8.26
C GLN A 32 25.01 -12.38 6.83
N SER A 33 24.80 -11.49 5.86
CA SER A 33 25.33 -11.70 4.51
C SER A 33 26.85 -11.85 4.52
N ASP A 34 27.56 -10.99 5.23
CA ASP A 34 29.01 -11.03 5.33
C ASP A 34 29.52 -12.31 6.02
N GLU A 35 28.85 -12.77 7.07
CA GLU A 35 29.24 -13.99 7.80
C GLU A 35 29.24 -15.25 6.91
N TYR A 36 28.32 -15.31 5.94
CA TYR A 36 28.17 -16.45 5.05
C TYR A 36 28.97 -16.32 3.75
N ILE A 37 29.69 -15.21 3.50
CA ILE A 37 30.39 -14.96 2.22
C ILE A 37 31.39 -16.05 1.80
N LEU A 38 32.05 -16.71 2.74
CA LEU A 38 32.99 -17.82 2.47
C LEU A 38 32.41 -19.19 2.83
N LYS A 39 31.30 -19.23 3.57
CA LYS A 39 30.68 -20.47 4.08
C LYS A 39 29.60 -20.99 3.14
N ASP A 40 28.76 -20.08 2.65
CA ASP A 40 27.61 -20.35 1.79
C ASP A 40 27.23 -19.08 1.03
N ASN A 41 27.81 -18.88 -0.15
CA ASN A 41 27.61 -17.70 -0.97
C ASN A 41 26.13 -17.48 -1.35
N ILE A 42 25.34 -18.56 -1.45
CA ILE A 42 23.90 -18.48 -1.76
C ILE A 42 23.15 -17.91 -0.56
N LYS A 43 23.44 -18.41 0.64
CA LYS A 43 22.85 -17.90 1.88
C LYS A 43 23.30 -16.45 2.14
N SER A 44 24.53 -16.10 1.81
CA SER A 44 25.03 -14.73 1.82
C SER A 44 24.19 -13.81 0.90
N LEU A 45 23.96 -14.22 -0.36
CA LEU A 45 23.10 -13.49 -1.30
C LEU A 45 21.67 -13.35 -0.78
N TYR A 46 21.12 -14.40 -0.16
CA TYR A 46 19.77 -14.38 0.42
C TYR A 46 19.60 -13.28 1.49
N TYR A 47 20.56 -13.16 2.41
CA TYR A 47 20.50 -12.12 3.44
C TYR A 47 20.66 -10.71 2.84
N ALA A 48 21.56 -10.52 1.89
CA ALA A 48 21.71 -9.25 1.18
C ALA A 48 20.41 -8.86 0.45
N LYS A 49 19.72 -9.84 -0.16
CA LYS A 49 18.46 -9.61 -0.87
C LYS A 49 17.38 -9.14 0.10
N LYS A 50 17.21 -9.83 1.22
CA LYS A 50 16.29 -9.41 2.28
C LYS A 50 16.58 -8.01 2.81
N ALA A 51 17.86 -7.69 3.03
CA ALA A 51 18.27 -6.37 3.47
C ALA A 51 17.85 -5.31 2.44
N SER A 52 18.09 -5.55 1.14
CA SER A 52 17.71 -4.61 0.08
C SER A 52 16.21 -4.38 -0.04
N LEU A 53 15.38 -5.42 0.08
CA LEU A 53 13.92 -5.30 0.04
C LEU A 53 13.35 -4.51 1.23
N LEU A 54 13.99 -4.62 2.40
CA LEU A 54 13.63 -3.81 3.56
C LEU A 54 14.11 -2.37 3.38
N ALA A 55 15.33 -2.16 2.91
CA ALA A 55 15.90 -0.83 2.68
C ALA A 55 15.08 0.00 1.69
N GLU A 56 14.55 -0.61 0.62
CA GLU A 56 13.66 0.03 -0.36
C GLU A 56 12.39 0.63 0.28
N LYS A 57 11.96 0.14 1.46
CA LYS A 57 10.79 0.66 2.19
C LYS A 57 11.12 1.86 3.09
N THR A 58 12.40 2.09 3.41
CA THR A 58 12.82 3.11 4.38
C THR A 58 12.92 4.52 3.80
N ASN A 59 12.91 4.66 2.46
CA ASN A 59 13.26 5.90 1.74
C ASN A 59 14.64 6.50 2.14
N ASN A 60 15.51 5.72 2.81
CA ASN A 60 16.85 6.15 3.16
C ASN A 60 17.83 5.79 2.05
N SER A 61 18.13 6.76 1.19
CA SER A 61 18.98 6.58 0.01
C SER A 61 20.37 6.00 0.33
N ARG A 62 20.98 6.36 1.47
CA ARG A 62 22.30 5.83 1.85
C ARG A 62 22.23 4.33 2.17
N VAL A 63 21.23 3.93 2.94
CA VAL A 63 21.00 2.53 3.32
C VAL A 63 20.63 1.70 2.08
N ILE A 64 19.84 2.26 1.17
CA ILE A 64 19.54 1.64 -0.13
C ILE A 64 20.86 1.40 -0.90
N CYS A 65 21.73 2.40 -1.02
CA CYS A 65 23.04 2.24 -1.65
C CYS A 65 23.88 1.14 -0.99
N GLU A 66 23.98 1.11 0.35
CA GLU A 66 24.73 0.10 1.10
C GLU A 66 24.23 -1.32 0.79
N THR A 67 22.91 -1.52 0.82
CA THR A 67 22.32 -2.84 0.51
C THR A 67 22.50 -3.24 -0.96
N TYR A 68 22.44 -2.29 -1.90
CA TYR A 68 22.69 -2.55 -3.31
C TYR A 68 24.16 -2.82 -3.61
N LEU A 69 25.11 -2.17 -2.92
CA LEU A 69 26.53 -2.48 -3.00
C LEU A 69 26.79 -3.94 -2.60
N GLN A 70 26.22 -4.36 -1.47
CA GLN A 70 26.37 -5.74 -1.01
C GLN A 70 25.73 -6.71 -2.00
N MET A 71 24.51 -6.44 -2.48
CA MET A 71 23.84 -7.25 -3.51
C MET A 71 24.68 -7.38 -4.78
N ALA A 72 25.19 -6.28 -5.31
CA ALA A 72 26.02 -6.28 -6.51
C ALA A 72 27.30 -7.12 -6.30
N SER A 73 27.93 -6.98 -5.13
CA SER A 73 29.12 -7.76 -4.76
C SER A 73 28.82 -9.27 -4.67
N ARG A 74 27.72 -9.68 -4.01
CA ARG A 74 27.30 -11.09 -3.90
C ARG A 74 26.96 -11.71 -5.25
N LEU A 75 26.23 -10.99 -6.09
CA LEU A 75 25.89 -11.44 -7.43
C LEU A 75 27.14 -11.63 -8.29
N LYS A 76 28.09 -10.68 -8.22
CA LYS A 76 29.36 -10.78 -8.94
C LYS A 76 30.21 -11.96 -8.46
N GLN A 77 30.26 -12.22 -7.16
CA GLN A 77 30.98 -13.38 -6.60
C GLN A 77 30.42 -14.72 -7.08
N LEU A 78 29.13 -14.76 -7.39
CA LEU A 78 28.42 -15.92 -7.94
C LEU A 78 28.33 -15.88 -9.49
N ASN A 79 29.10 -15.03 -10.15
CA ASN A 79 29.13 -14.88 -11.61
C ASN A 79 27.79 -14.44 -12.26
N PHE A 80 26.82 -13.91 -11.50
CA PHE A 80 25.62 -13.26 -12.01
C PHE A 80 25.91 -11.81 -12.40
N ASN A 81 26.78 -11.64 -13.40
CA ASN A 81 27.34 -10.33 -13.71
C ASN A 81 26.27 -9.35 -14.23
N LYS A 82 25.27 -9.83 -14.97
CA LYS A 82 24.18 -8.99 -15.51
C LYS A 82 23.31 -8.43 -14.38
N GLU A 83 22.94 -9.27 -13.42
CA GLU A 83 22.15 -8.91 -12.27
C GLU A 83 22.95 -8.00 -11.34
N SER A 84 24.25 -8.26 -11.15
CA SER A 84 25.15 -7.38 -10.42
C SER A 84 25.12 -5.96 -11.01
N LEU A 85 25.32 -5.84 -12.34
CA LEU A 85 25.25 -4.56 -13.06
C LEU A 85 23.89 -3.86 -12.88
N LEU A 86 22.77 -4.59 -12.82
CA LEU A 86 21.46 -4.00 -12.54
C LEU A 86 21.39 -3.32 -11.17
N TYR A 87 21.88 -3.98 -10.12
CA TYR A 87 21.90 -3.38 -8.77
C TYR A 87 22.87 -2.21 -8.67
N ILE A 88 23.99 -2.26 -9.40
CA ILE A 88 24.92 -1.12 -9.51
C ILE A 88 24.21 0.09 -10.12
N GLU A 89 23.52 -0.10 -11.25
CA GLU A 89 22.80 0.99 -11.92
C GLU A 89 21.65 1.54 -11.07
N LYS A 90 20.93 0.68 -10.33
CA LYS A 90 19.95 1.14 -9.33
C LYS A 90 20.62 2.00 -8.26
N GLY A 91 21.73 1.53 -7.70
CA GLY A 91 22.48 2.24 -6.65
C GLY A 91 23.10 3.55 -7.10
N LEU A 92 23.62 3.66 -8.31
CA LEU A 92 24.18 4.90 -8.86
C LEU A 92 23.11 5.98 -9.12
N ARG A 93 21.83 5.59 -9.29
CA ARG A 93 20.72 6.54 -9.47
C ARG A 93 20.25 7.20 -8.18
N GLU A 94 20.55 6.58 -7.04
CA GLU A 94 20.18 7.05 -5.71
C GLU A 94 20.80 8.41 -5.38
N PRO A 95 20.04 9.33 -4.73
CA PRO A 95 20.56 10.63 -4.30
C PRO A 95 21.85 10.57 -3.47
N ALA A 96 22.02 9.56 -2.61
CA ALA A 96 23.22 9.40 -1.80
C ALA A 96 24.45 9.12 -2.67
N ALA A 97 24.36 8.19 -3.63
CA ALA A 97 25.44 7.90 -4.56
C ALA A 97 25.85 9.16 -5.33
N LYS A 98 24.92 9.96 -5.85
CA LYS A 98 25.27 11.18 -6.62
C LYS A 98 26.11 12.22 -5.87
N LYS A 99 26.11 12.19 -4.53
CA LYS A 99 26.84 13.16 -3.68
C LYS A 99 28.05 12.55 -2.99
N ASP A 100 28.02 11.26 -2.71
CA ASP A 100 29.04 10.57 -1.92
C ASP A 100 30.05 9.87 -2.85
N ILE A 101 31.26 10.42 -2.92
CA ILE A 101 32.35 9.90 -3.76
C ILE A 101 32.70 8.47 -3.38
N GLU A 102 32.66 8.12 -2.09
CA GLU A 102 33.00 6.78 -1.63
C GLU A 102 31.99 5.75 -2.17
N ILE A 103 30.69 6.05 -2.06
CA ILE A 103 29.64 5.18 -2.60
C ILE A 103 29.76 5.03 -4.13
N GLN A 104 30.00 6.12 -4.86
CA GLN A 104 30.18 6.06 -6.32
C GLN A 104 31.35 5.16 -6.70
N THR A 105 32.47 5.35 -6.00
CA THR A 105 33.70 4.63 -6.27
C THR A 105 33.54 3.14 -6.01
N LEU A 106 32.90 2.76 -4.90
CA LEU A 106 32.60 1.35 -4.60
C LEU A 106 31.73 0.70 -5.69
N PHE A 107 30.69 1.40 -6.17
CA PHE A 107 29.86 0.89 -7.26
C PHE A 107 30.65 0.72 -8.56
N LYS A 108 31.47 1.71 -8.91
CA LYS A 108 32.30 1.68 -10.12
C LYS A 108 33.37 0.59 -10.09
N GLU A 109 33.97 0.32 -8.92
CA GLU A 109 34.93 -0.79 -8.80
C GLU A 109 34.27 -2.16 -9.02
N ILE A 110 33.07 -2.37 -8.47
CA ILE A 110 32.32 -3.60 -8.74
C ILE A 110 31.92 -3.66 -10.23
N LYS A 111 31.58 -2.53 -10.84
CA LYS A 111 31.23 -2.44 -12.28
C LYS A 111 32.41 -2.80 -13.19
N ALA A 112 33.58 -2.21 -12.94
CA ALA A 112 34.82 -2.54 -13.64
C ALA A 112 35.15 -4.03 -13.48
N SER A 113 35.00 -4.59 -12.27
CA SER A 113 35.21 -6.02 -12.05
C SER A 113 34.21 -6.92 -12.81
N ASN A 114 32.97 -6.48 -13.03
CA ASN A 114 32.00 -7.21 -13.86
C ASN A 114 32.43 -7.17 -15.34
N PHE A 115 32.84 -6.00 -15.83
CA PHE A 115 33.33 -5.84 -17.20
C PHE A 115 34.54 -6.71 -17.50
N LEU A 116 35.50 -6.80 -16.56
CA LEU A 116 36.64 -7.72 -16.67
C LEU A 116 36.19 -9.17 -16.88
N VAL A 117 35.26 -9.66 -16.05
CA VAL A 117 34.76 -11.06 -16.13
C VAL A 117 34.00 -11.29 -17.45
N LEU A 118 33.34 -10.27 -17.99
CA LEU A 118 32.62 -10.31 -19.25
C LEU A 118 33.54 -10.10 -20.49
N GLY A 119 34.84 -9.82 -20.30
CA GLY A 119 35.77 -9.53 -21.38
C GLY A 119 35.59 -8.14 -22.02
N LEU A 120 34.89 -7.23 -21.34
CA LEU A 120 34.59 -5.86 -21.77
C LEU A 120 35.71 -4.91 -21.31
N TYR A 121 36.91 -5.10 -21.84
CA TYR A 121 38.14 -4.45 -21.37
C TYR A 121 38.16 -2.92 -21.55
N ASP A 122 37.52 -2.40 -22.60
CA ASP A 122 37.49 -0.95 -22.84
C ASP A 122 36.60 -0.26 -21.79
N GLN A 123 35.45 -0.86 -21.47
CA GLN A 123 34.55 -0.38 -20.43
C GLN A 123 35.15 -0.52 -19.03
N GLU A 124 35.90 -1.59 -18.76
CA GLU A 124 36.68 -1.71 -17.52
C GLU A 124 37.66 -0.53 -17.36
N LEU A 125 38.41 -0.22 -18.42
CA LEU A 125 39.36 0.88 -18.44
C LEU A 125 38.67 2.24 -18.20
N GLU A 126 37.56 2.49 -18.89
CA GLU A 126 36.76 3.70 -18.71
C GLU A 126 36.34 3.89 -17.24
N GLU A 127 35.82 2.86 -16.59
CA GLU A 127 35.40 2.94 -15.19
C GLU A 127 36.58 3.23 -14.25
N TYR A 128 37.76 2.64 -14.46
CA TYR A 128 38.95 2.96 -13.67
C TYR A 128 39.42 4.40 -13.86
N LEU A 129 39.39 4.92 -15.09
CA LEU A 129 39.77 6.31 -15.37
C LEU A 129 38.77 7.30 -14.74
N GLU A 130 37.47 6.98 -14.79
CA GLU A 130 36.44 7.77 -14.11
C GLU A 130 36.60 7.76 -12.59
N ILE A 131 36.98 6.63 -11.99
CA ILE A 131 37.29 6.59 -10.56
C ILE A 131 38.45 7.53 -10.23
N LEU A 132 39.53 7.53 -11.01
CA LEU A 132 40.66 8.43 -10.80
C LEU A 132 40.26 9.91 -10.89
N ASP A 133 39.41 10.27 -11.86
CA ASP A 133 38.85 11.64 -11.93
C ASP A 133 38.04 11.99 -10.68
N LEU A 134 37.20 11.07 -10.19
CA LEU A 134 36.37 11.29 -9.00
C LEU A 134 37.21 11.54 -7.75
N VAL A 135 38.22 10.72 -7.48
CA VAL A 135 39.03 10.83 -6.26
C VAL A 135 40.06 11.95 -6.33
N SER A 136 40.47 12.40 -7.52
CA SER A 136 41.34 13.58 -7.70
C SER A 136 40.75 14.87 -7.12
N LYS A 137 39.43 14.93 -6.91
CA LYS A 137 38.74 16.08 -6.32
C LYS A 137 38.98 16.23 -4.81
N LYS A 138 39.63 15.25 -4.17
CA LYS A 138 39.93 15.21 -2.73
C LYS A 138 41.36 14.71 -2.45
N GLU A 139 42.38 15.35 -3.03
CA GLU A 139 43.77 14.86 -2.98
C GLU A 139 44.36 14.70 -1.57
N ASP A 140 43.88 15.44 -0.57
CA ASP A 140 44.37 15.35 0.82
C ASP A 140 43.65 14.29 1.67
N ASP A 141 42.61 13.64 1.11
CA ASP A 141 41.82 12.65 1.81
C ASP A 141 42.48 11.25 1.78
N ILE A 142 42.54 10.60 2.94
CA ILE A 142 43.20 9.28 3.08
C ILE A 142 42.49 8.23 2.24
N TYR A 143 41.15 8.24 2.24
CA TYR A 143 40.34 7.31 1.45
C TYR A 143 40.64 7.48 -0.05
N SER A 144 40.61 8.72 -0.53
CA SER A 144 40.85 9.07 -1.95
C SER A 144 42.25 8.66 -2.42
N ASN A 145 43.27 8.84 -1.57
CA ASN A 145 44.63 8.38 -1.86
C ASN A 145 44.74 6.85 -1.89
N HIS A 146 44.10 6.16 -0.95
CA HIS A 146 44.09 4.70 -0.91
C HIS A 146 43.46 4.13 -2.18
N ILE A 147 42.29 4.64 -2.58
CA ILE A 147 41.65 4.24 -3.83
C ILE A 147 42.53 4.59 -5.04
N SER A 148 43.08 5.80 -5.09
CA SER A 148 43.96 6.22 -6.19
C SER A 148 45.12 5.23 -6.38
N SER A 149 45.79 4.84 -5.30
CA SER A 149 46.88 3.85 -5.37
C SER A 149 46.39 2.50 -5.91
N ARG A 150 45.26 1.99 -5.41
CA ARG A 150 44.67 0.72 -5.83
C ARG A 150 44.29 0.74 -7.31
N ILE A 151 43.64 1.79 -7.79
CA ILE A 151 43.21 1.89 -9.20
C ILE A 151 44.41 2.07 -10.14
N ASN A 152 45.43 2.81 -9.73
CA ASN A 152 46.69 2.87 -10.48
C ASN A 152 47.34 1.48 -10.62
N ALA A 153 47.31 0.64 -9.57
CA ALA A 153 47.82 -0.73 -9.66
C ALA A 153 46.96 -1.62 -10.60
N ARG A 154 45.63 -1.43 -10.62
CA ARG A 154 44.72 -2.11 -11.56
C ARG A 154 45.02 -1.71 -13.01
N LEU A 155 45.17 -0.42 -13.29
CA LEU A 155 45.58 0.09 -14.61
C LEU A 155 46.94 -0.46 -15.02
N ALA A 156 47.90 -0.51 -14.09
CA ALA A 156 49.20 -1.10 -14.37
C ALA A 156 49.09 -2.58 -14.79
N SER A 157 48.22 -3.34 -14.12
CA SER A 157 47.95 -4.74 -14.43
C SER A 157 47.26 -4.91 -15.79
N PHE A 158 46.30 -4.03 -16.10
CA PHE A 158 45.63 -3.97 -17.39
C PHE A 158 46.62 -3.76 -18.55
N TYR A 159 47.46 -2.73 -18.45
CA TYR A 159 48.45 -2.43 -19.49
C TYR A 159 49.57 -3.48 -19.56
N LEU A 160 49.94 -4.09 -18.43
CA LEU A 160 50.85 -5.23 -18.40
C LEU A 160 50.28 -6.39 -19.23
N TYR A 161 49.00 -6.75 -19.03
CA TYR A 161 48.33 -7.81 -19.79
C TYR A 161 48.25 -7.51 -21.30
N LYS A 162 48.05 -6.24 -21.67
CA LYS A 162 48.06 -5.78 -23.06
C LYS A 162 49.48 -5.74 -23.70
N GLY A 163 50.54 -5.88 -22.90
CA GLY A 163 51.92 -5.74 -23.37
C GLY A 163 52.38 -4.29 -23.54
N GLU A 164 51.62 -3.32 -23.04
CA GLU A 164 51.91 -1.89 -23.14
C GLU A 164 52.75 -1.41 -21.94
N PHE A 165 53.98 -1.92 -21.85
CA PHE A 165 54.81 -1.79 -20.64
C PHE A 165 55.14 -0.36 -20.22
N LYS A 166 55.17 0.61 -21.15
CA LYS A 166 55.37 2.03 -20.81
C LYS A 166 54.23 2.57 -19.95
N TYR A 167 52.98 2.24 -20.28
CA TYR A 167 51.82 2.65 -19.48
C TYR A 167 51.76 1.85 -18.18
N ALA A 168 52.05 0.54 -18.23
CA ALA A 168 52.14 -0.28 -17.04
C ALA A 168 53.15 0.30 -16.02
N GLU A 169 54.35 0.67 -16.48
CA GLU A 169 55.39 1.28 -15.64
C GLU A 169 54.98 2.66 -15.11
N LYS A 170 54.30 3.48 -15.91
CA LYS A 170 53.76 4.77 -15.46
C LYS A 170 52.80 4.58 -14.28
N TYR A 171 51.75 3.78 -14.45
CA TYR A 171 50.70 3.64 -13.43
C TYR A 171 51.20 2.93 -12.17
N ILE A 172 52.07 1.91 -12.30
CA ILE A 172 52.58 1.24 -11.10
C ILE A 172 53.47 2.15 -10.26
N ASN A 173 54.26 3.02 -10.91
CA ASN A 173 55.09 3.99 -10.20
C ASN A 173 54.23 5.06 -9.50
N GLN A 174 53.10 5.46 -10.10
CA GLN A 174 52.13 6.34 -9.44
C GLN A 174 51.52 5.67 -8.19
N SER A 175 51.13 4.39 -8.29
CA SER A 175 50.64 3.61 -7.14
C SER A 175 51.68 3.53 -6.01
N ILE A 176 52.93 3.18 -6.32
CA ILE A 176 54.02 3.11 -5.35
C ILE A 176 54.29 4.47 -4.71
N HIS A 177 54.32 5.56 -5.50
CA HIS A 177 54.54 6.90 -4.98
C HIS A 177 53.46 7.33 -3.98
N ILE A 178 52.19 7.11 -4.32
CA ILE A 178 51.06 7.40 -3.42
C ILE A 178 51.18 6.55 -2.15
N TYR A 179 51.47 5.25 -2.31
CA TYR A 179 51.64 4.35 -1.17
C TYR A 179 52.76 4.85 -0.24
N GLU A 180 53.98 5.03 -0.74
CA GLU A 180 55.13 5.42 0.07
C GLU A 180 54.93 6.77 0.76
N LYS A 181 54.20 7.70 0.15
CA LYS A 181 53.85 9.00 0.75
C LYS A 181 52.88 8.88 1.93
N PHE A 182 51.99 7.88 1.95
CA PHE A 182 50.88 7.79 2.91
C PHE A 182 50.87 6.51 3.78
N ALA A 183 51.80 5.58 3.57
CA ALA A 183 51.82 4.26 4.20
C ALA A 183 52.21 4.24 5.69
N GLU A 184 52.95 5.23 6.19
CA GLU A 184 53.39 5.28 7.60
C GLU A 184 52.22 5.28 8.60
N LYS A 185 50.99 5.53 8.14
CA LYS A 185 49.83 5.63 9.02
C LYS A 185 49.04 4.33 9.21
N ASN A 186 49.10 3.31 8.33
CA ASN A 186 47.97 2.35 8.26
C ASN A 186 48.22 0.88 7.79
N ASN A 187 49.39 0.25 7.97
CA ASN A 187 49.58 -1.22 7.74
C ASN A 187 48.90 -1.79 6.46
N TRP A 188 48.99 -1.08 5.34
CA TRP A 188 48.35 -1.48 4.09
C TRP A 188 49.07 -2.68 3.47
N THR A 189 48.51 -3.87 3.57
CA THR A 189 49.08 -5.10 3.02
C THR A 189 48.97 -5.16 1.50
N GLU A 190 48.12 -4.32 0.89
CA GLU A 190 47.89 -4.20 -0.56
C GLU A 190 49.15 -3.81 -1.35
N ILE A 191 50.16 -3.21 -0.73
CA ILE A 191 51.45 -2.93 -1.38
C ILE A 191 52.16 -4.19 -1.85
N THR A 192 51.86 -5.32 -1.23
CA THR A 192 52.45 -6.60 -1.61
C THR A 192 52.08 -6.93 -3.05
N ASP A 193 50.82 -6.74 -3.43
CA ASP A 193 50.34 -6.91 -4.82
C ASP A 193 50.94 -5.87 -5.77
N VAL A 194 51.06 -4.61 -5.32
CA VAL A 194 51.72 -3.54 -6.10
C VAL A 194 53.17 -3.91 -6.42
N TYR A 195 53.92 -4.42 -5.45
CA TYR A 195 55.29 -4.90 -5.69
C TYR A 195 55.32 -6.13 -6.60
N LEU A 196 54.36 -7.05 -6.51
CA LEU A 196 54.29 -8.17 -7.45
C LEU A 196 54.07 -7.67 -8.89
N ILE A 197 53.12 -6.76 -9.11
CA ILE A 197 52.87 -6.15 -10.43
C ILE A 197 54.12 -5.44 -10.94
N LYS A 198 54.81 -4.67 -10.10
CA LYS A 198 56.09 -4.02 -10.46
C LYS A 198 57.13 -5.06 -10.85
N GLY A 199 57.22 -6.17 -10.11
CA GLY A 199 58.13 -7.27 -10.39
C GLY A 199 57.84 -7.93 -11.75
N TYR A 200 56.57 -8.14 -12.09
CA TYR A 200 56.18 -8.65 -13.40
C TYR A 200 56.53 -7.67 -14.53
N ILE A 201 56.25 -6.37 -14.37
CA ILE A 201 56.64 -5.33 -15.34
C ILE A 201 58.16 -5.30 -15.54
N CYS A 202 58.93 -5.38 -14.45
CA CYS A 202 60.38 -5.47 -14.51
C CYS A 202 60.85 -6.70 -15.29
N TYR A 203 60.20 -7.85 -15.10
CA TYR A 203 60.52 -9.06 -15.87
C TYR A 203 60.30 -8.88 -17.36
N GLU A 204 59.10 -8.43 -17.76
CA GLU A 204 58.73 -8.26 -19.16
C GLU A 204 59.56 -7.19 -19.88
N THR A 205 60.06 -6.19 -19.13
CA THR A 205 60.96 -5.16 -19.65
C THR A 205 62.45 -5.55 -19.61
N GLY A 206 62.77 -6.81 -19.30
CA GLY A 206 64.13 -7.35 -19.29
C GLY A 206 64.95 -7.05 -18.02
N LYS A 207 64.38 -6.35 -17.03
CA LYS A 207 65.00 -5.98 -15.75
C LYS A 207 64.86 -7.13 -14.73
N LYS A 208 65.53 -8.26 -14.99
CA LYS A 208 65.36 -9.50 -14.20
C LYS A 208 65.74 -9.34 -12.71
N ASP A 209 66.84 -8.68 -12.40
CA ASP A 209 67.27 -8.46 -11.01
C ASP A 209 66.24 -7.62 -10.25
N SER A 210 65.69 -6.58 -10.88
CA SER A 210 64.62 -5.77 -10.31
C SER A 210 63.34 -6.58 -10.09
N SER A 211 63.01 -7.51 -10.99
CA SER A 211 61.86 -8.41 -10.83
C SER A 211 61.97 -9.22 -9.53
N VAL A 212 63.10 -9.90 -9.34
CA VAL A 212 63.39 -10.70 -8.13
C VAL A 212 63.40 -9.82 -6.88
N TYR A 213 63.96 -8.61 -6.96
CA TYR A 213 63.95 -7.65 -5.85
C TYR A 213 62.53 -7.33 -5.39
N TYR A 214 61.61 -6.99 -6.31
CA TYR A 214 60.24 -6.63 -5.95
C TYR A 214 59.42 -7.83 -5.48
N TYR A 215 59.60 -9.02 -6.06
CA TYR A 215 58.99 -10.25 -5.52
C TYR A 215 59.44 -10.54 -4.09
N ASN A 216 60.73 -10.35 -3.79
CA ASN A 216 61.24 -10.47 -2.43
C ASN A 216 60.66 -9.39 -1.50
N LYS A 217 60.52 -8.15 -1.95
CA LYS A 217 59.92 -7.06 -1.15
C LYS A 217 58.49 -7.43 -0.73
N SER A 218 57.69 -7.97 -1.65
CA SER A 218 56.35 -8.50 -1.36
C SER A 218 56.41 -9.67 -0.37
N TYR A 219 57.24 -10.68 -0.63
CA TYR A 219 57.40 -11.86 0.22
C TYR A 219 57.76 -11.52 1.68
N GLN A 220 58.69 -10.59 1.89
CA GLN A 220 59.12 -10.22 3.25
C GLN A 220 58.02 -9.53 4.04
N ILE A 221 57.20 -8.70 3.39
CA ILE A 221 56.05 -8.06 4.03
C ILE A 221 55.01 -9.12 4.40
N LEU A 222 54.60 -9.99 3.47
CA LEU A 222 53.64 -11.07 3.73
C LEU A 222 54.12 -11.98 4.88
N LYS A 223 55.41 -12.31 4.89
CA LYS A 223 56.03 -13.09 5.97
C LYS A 223 55.98 -12.36 7.31
N LYS A 224 56.28 -11.06 7.34
CA LYS A 224 56.29 -10.24 8.57
C LYS A 224 54.89 -10.11 9.16
N GLU A 225 53.88 -9.86 8.32
CA GLU A 225 52.48 -9.71 8.73
C GLU A 225 51.80 -11.06 9.04
N ASN A 226 52.50 -12.18 8.86
CA ASN A 226 52.00 -13.53 9.05
C ASN A 226 50.73 -13.81 8.22
N ILE A 227 50.73 -13.38 6.96
CA ILE A 227 49.68 -13.61 5.97
C ILE A 227 50.20 -14.63 4.93
N SER A 228 49.31 -15.23 4.15
CA SER A 228 49.73 -16.13 3.06
C SER A 228 50.74 -15.45 2.13
N ARG A 229 51.80 -16.18 1.82
CA ARG A 229 52.88 -15.82 0.88
C ARG A 229 52.65 -16.44 -0.51
N SER A 230 51.47 -17.03 -0.72
CA SER A 230 51.15 -17.79 -1.92
C SER A 230 51.25 -16.97 -3.21
N SER A 231 50.87 -15.69 -3.16
CA SER A 231 51.01 -14.74 -4.28
C SER A 231 52.48 -14.51 -4.68
N ALA A 232 53.37 -14.33 -3.70
CA ALA A 232 54.80 -14.21 -3.95
C ALA A 232 55.41 -15.52 -4.48
N PHE A 233 55.02 -16.67 -3.92
CA PHE A 233 55.48 -17.98 -4.42
C PHE A 233 55.03 -18.23 -5.87
N LYS A 234 53.81 -17.83 -6.25
CA LYS A 234 53.35 -17.85 -7.64
C LYS A 234 54.25 -17.01 -8.54
N ALA A 235 54.56 -15.78 -8.14
CA ALA A 235 55.44 -14.90 -8.92
C ALA A 235 56.84 -15.48 -9.13
N PHE A 236 57.41 -16.10 -8.09
CA PHE A 236 58.67 -16.85 -8.23
C PHE A 236 58.54 -18.07 -9.15
N GLY A 237 57.43 -18.81 -9.06
CA GLY A 237 57.15 -19.95 -9.94
C GLY A 237 57.08 -19.53 -11.41
N GLU A 238 56.38 -18.43 -11.72
CA GLU A 238 56.30 -17.87 -13.07
C GLU A 238 57.68 -17.43 -13.57
N TYR A 239 58.46 -16.77 -12.70
CA TYR A 239 59.83 -16.36 -13.00
C TYR A 239 60.68 -17.57 -13.40
N PHE A 240 60.72 -18.62 -12.57
CA PHE A 240 61.51 -19.81 -12.84
C PHE A 240 61.01 -20.57 -14.07
N TYR A 241 59.69 -20.64 -14.28
CA TYR A 241 59.10 -21.28 -15.44
C TYR A 241 59.56 -20.62 -16.74
N LYS A 242 59.46 -19.29 -16.83
CA LYS A 242 59.91 -18.54 -18.01
C LYS A 242 61.42 -18.62 -18.23
N GLN A 243 62.19 -18.82 -17.16
CA GLN A 243 63.62 -19.10 -17.21
C GLN A 243 63.95 -20.57 -17.56
N LYS A 244 62.96 -21.42 -17.80
CA LYS A 244 63.08 -22.88 -18.04
C LYS A 244 63.72 -23.64 -16.86
N GLN A 245 63.71 -23.05 -15.67
CA GLN A 245 64.14 -23.66 -14.42
C GLN A 245 62.96 -24.46 -13.83
N TYR A 246 62.62 -25.55 -14.49
CA TYR A 246 61.37 -26.28 -14.25
C TYR A 246 61.25 -26.86 -12.82
N SER A 247 62.35 -27.37 -12.25
CA SER A 247 62.35 -27.88 -10.87
C SER A 247 62.05 -26.78 -9.85
N ASP A 248 62.67 -25.60 -10.01
CA ASP A 248 62.44 -24.46 -9.12
C ASP A 248 61.03 -23.90 -9.26
N ALA A 249 60.51 -23.86 -10.49
CA ALA A 249 59.12 -23.46 -10.77
C ALA A 249 58.12 -24.38 -10.07
N ILE A 250 58.28 -25.71 -10.21
CA ILE A 250 57.45 -26.70 -9.52
C ILE A 250 57.51 -26.50 -8.00
N ASN A 251 58.70 -26.33 -7.44
CA ASN A 251 58.87 -26.14 -5.99
C ASN A 251 58.18 -24.87 -5.49
N ALA A 252 58.28 -23.77 -6.24
CA ALA A 252 57.60 -22.52 -5.91
C ALA A 252 56.08 -22.67 -5.98
N TYR A 253 55.52 -23.28 -7.02
CA TYR A 253 54.07 -23.54 -7.12
C TYR A 253 53.56 -24.47 -6.03
N LYS A 254 54.29 -25.53 -5.68
CA LYS A 254 53.94 -26.41 -4.54
C LYS A 254 53.99 -25.66 -3.21
N SER A 255 54.94 -24.74 -3.05
CA SER A 255 55.01 -23.87 -1.86
C SER A 255 53.79 -22.95 -1.78
N ALA A 256 53.33 -22.41 -2.92
CA ALA A 256 52.09 -21.64 -2.98
C ALA A 256 50.87 -22.48 -2.53
N LEU A 257 50.69 -23.70 -3.06
CA LEU A 257 49.60 -24.61 -2.68
C LEU A 257 49.64 -24.96 -1.18
N SER A 258 50.82 -25.29 -0.66
CA SER A 258 51.00 -25.62 0.75
C SER A 258 50.71 -24.42 1.66
N ASP A 259 51.11 -23.22 1.24
CA ASP A 259 50.90 -22.00 2.02
C ASP A 259 49.41 -21.60 2.03
N MET A 260 48.70 -21.69 0.90
CA MET A 260 47.24 -21.49 0.84
C MET A 260 46.49 -22.42 1.80
N LYS A 261 46.88 -23.70 1.83
CA LYS A 261 46.28 -24.68 2.75
C LYS A 261 46.54 -24.32 4.21
N LYS A 262 47.74 -23.82 4.54
CA LYS A 262 48.12 -23.44 5.91
C LYS A 262 47.26 -22.27 6.44
N TYR A 263 46.96 -21.30 5.58
CA TYR A 263 46.21 -20.09 5.96
C TYR A 263 44.69 -20.21 5.76
N ASN A 264 44.17 -21.39 5.41
CA ASN A 264 42.77 -21.61 5.03
C ASN A 264 42.29 -20.70 3.87
N GLU A 265 43.23 -20.27 3.01
CA GLU A 265 42.99 -19.44 1.83
C GLU A 265 42.90 -20.28 0.55
N ALA A 266 42.52 -21.56 0.66
CA ALA A 266 42.41 -22.45 -0.48
C ALA A 266 41.28 -21.99 -1.42
N ASN A 267 41.62 -21.11 -2.37
CA ASN A 267 40.74 -20.69 -3.45
C ASN A 267 40.80 -21.74 -4.57
N LEU A 268 39.65 -22.34 -4.89
CA LEU A 268 39.51 -23.34 -5.96
C LEU A 268 40.04 -22.83 -7.31
N PHE A 269 39.91 -21.54 -7.61
CA PHE A 269 40.43 -20.96 -8.85
C PHE A 269 41.96 -21.02 -8.92
N ASP A 270 42.60 -20.60 -7.83
CA ASP A 270 44.06 -20.51 -7.75
C ASP A 270 44.72 -21.89 -7.63
N SER A 271 44.11 -22.77 -6.85
CA SER A 271 44.56 -24.17 -6.75
C SER A 271 44.49 -24.84 -8.12
N LYS A 272 43.41 -24.61 -8.87
CA LYS A 272 43.22 -25.15 -10.21
C LYS A 272 44.31 -24.67 -11.15
N ASP A 273 44.57 -23.36 -11.20
CA ASP A 273 45.64 -22.78 -12.05
C ASP A 273 47.03 -23.32 -11.68
N LEU A 274 47.35 -23.41 -10.39
CA LEU A 274 48.62 -23.97 -9.92
C LEU A 274 48.79 -25.45 -10.30
N ASN A 275 47.75 -26.26 -10.11
CA ASN A 275 47.75 -27.67 -10.50
C ASN A 275 47.93 -27.83 -12.02
N GLN A 276 47.30 -26.98 -12.82
CA GLN A 276 47.49 -26.94 -14.27
C GLN A 276 48.96 -26.63 -14.64
N ARG A 277 49.53 -25.57 -14.05
CA ARG A 277 50.92 -25.17 -14.31
C ARG A 277 51.91 -26.26 -13.93
N ILE A 278 51.75 -26.88 -12.76
CA ILE A 278 52.59 -27.97 -12.30
C ILE A 278 52.48 -29.18 -13.27
N SER A 279 51.26 -29.54 -13.68
CA SER A 279 51.02 -30.63 -14.64
C SER A 279 51.73 -30.37 -15.98
N ILE A 280 51.57 -29.17 -16.55
CA ILE A 280 52.24 -28.76 -17.79
C ILE A 280 53.76 -28.91 -17.67
N ILE A 281 54.36 -28.47 -16.57
CA ILE A 281 55.81 -28.58 -16.38
C ILE A 281 56.24 -30.05 -16.28
N TYR A 282 55.50 -30.88 -15.56
CA TYR A 282 55.79 -32.31 -15.49
C TYR A 282 55.74 -32.99 -16.87
N GLY A 283 54.78 -32.60 -17.72
CA GLY A 283 54.74 -33.05 -19.13
C GLY A 283 55.96 -32.58 -19.93
N ILE A 284 56.41 -31.33 -19.75
CA ILE A 284 57.61 -30.81 -20.42
C ILE A 284 58.88 -31.59 -20.04
N ILE A 285 59.01 -32.01 -18.78
CA ILE A 285 60.19 -32.76 -18.31
C ILE A 285 60.05 -34.29 -18.49
N GLY A 286 58.93 -34.78 -19.02
CA GLY A 286 58.68 -36.20 -19.31
C GLY A 286 58.30 -37.05 -18.10
N ASP A 287 57.84 -36.45 -16.99
CA ASP A 287 57.37 -37.17 -15.81
C ASP A 287 55.85 -37.41 -15.88
N GLU A 288 55.48 -38.41 -16.68
CA GLU A 288 54.07 -38.75 -16.95
C GLU A 288 53.28 -39.08 -15.67
N LYS A 289 53.94 -39.63 -14.65
CA LYS A 289 53.30 -40.01 -13.39
C LYS A 289 52.82 -38.76 -12.66
N ASN A 290 53.71 -37.78 -12.46
CA ASN A 290 53.35 -36.56 -11.76
C ASN A 290 52.45 -35.65 -12.62
N GLU A 291 52.67 -35.61 -13.94
CA GLU A 291 51.77 -34.91 -14.88
C GLU A 291 50.31 -35.35 -14.66
N ARG A 292 50.06 -36.67 -14.62
CA ARG A 292 48.72 -37.23 -14.40
C ARG A 292 48.15 -36.85 -13.04
N ILE A 293 48.94 -36.96 -11.97
CA ILE A 293 48.50 -36.62 -10.61
C ILE A 293 47.98 -35.17 -10.54
N TYR A 294 48.74 -34.23 -11.08
CA TYR A 294 48.38 -32.82 -11.05
C TYR A 294 47.28 -32.48 -12.06
N MET A 295 47.20 -33.18 -13.20
CA MET A 295 46.09 -33.06 -14.15
C MET A 295 44.77 -33.52 -13.52
N ASP A 296 44.76 -34.64 -12.80
CA ASP A 296 43.56 -35.14 -12.11
C ASP A 296 43.07 -34.15 -11.04
N GLN A 297 44.00 -33.51 -10.31
CA GLN A 297 43.67 -32.45 -9.35
C GLN A 297 43.06 -31.23 -10.04
N TYR A 298 43.66 -30.77 -11.14
CA TYR A 298 43.12 -29.71 -11.98
C TYR A 298 41.70 -30.02 -12.46
N LEU A 299 41.47 -31.21 -13.02
CA LEU A 299 40.16 -31.61 -13.56
C LEU A 299 39.10 -31.68 -12.46
N LYS A 300 39.44 -32.21 -11.29
CA LYS A 300 38.55 -32.27 -10.13
C LYS A 300 38.14 -30.87 -9.67
N GLU A 301 39.09 -29.96 -9.53
CA GLU A 301 38.80 -28.58 -9.11
C GLU A 301 38.01 -27.82 -10.19
N HIS A 302 38.30 -28.07 -11.46
CA HIS A 302 37.54 -27.51 -12.58
C HIS A 302 36.08 -27.96 -12.57
N GLN A 303 35.82 -29.26 -12.35
CA GLN A 303 34.46 -29.80 -12.23
C GLN A 303 33.73 -29.20 -11.03
N ASN A 304 34.39 -29.13 -9.86
CA ASN A 304 33.81 -28.54 -8.65
C ASN A 304 33.40 -27.07 -8.87
N LEU A 305 34.21 -26.29 -9.59
CA LEU A 305 33.88 -24.91 -9.93
C LEU A 305 32.64 -24.82 -10.84
N GLN A 306 32.55 -25.67 -11.86
CA GLN A 306 31.37 -25.71 -12.74
C GLN A 306 30.09 -26.12 -12.00
N GLU A 307 30.19 -27.07 -11.06
CA GLU A 307 29.06 -27.49 -10.24
C GLU A 307 28.62 -26.38 -9.27
N LEU A 308 29.57 -25.65 -8.68
CA LEU A 308 29.31 -24.51 -7.82
C LEU A 308 28.54 -23.42 -8.58
N ASP A 309 28.99 -23.08 -9.79
CA ASP A 309 28.29 -22.13 -10.66
C ASP A 309 26.86 -22.59 -10.94
N LYS A 310 26.64 -23.83 -11.37
CA LYS A 310 25.29 -24.37 -11.64
C LYS A 310 24.39 -24.36 -10.41
N LYS A 311 24.90 -24.81 -9.26
CA LYS A 311 24.13 -24.87 -8.00
C LYS A 311 23.75 -23.48 -7.50
N SER A 312 24.66 -22.51 -7.65
CA SER A 312 24.41 -21.12 -7.29
C SER A 312 23.33 -20.49 -8.18
N ILE A 313 23.38 -20.72 -9.50
CA ILE A 313 22.33 -20.35 -10.47
C ILE A 313 20.98 -20.90 -10.06
N GLN A 314 20.89 -22.21 -9.86
CA GLN A 314 19.60 -22.84 -9.55
C GLN A 314 19.04 -22.40 -8.20
N SER A 315 19.91 -22.18 -7.21
CA SER A 315 19.49 -21.77 -5.87
C SER A 315 19.13 -20.28 -5.78
N ALA A 316 19.81 -19.39 -6.52
CA ALA A 316 19.42 -18.00 -6.64
C ALA A 316 18.05 -17.86 -7.32
N VAL A 317 17.83 -18.61 -8.41
CA VAL A 317 16.52 -18.68 -9.09
C VAL A 317 15.44 -19.19 -8.15
N ASN A 318 15.68 -20.29 -7.44
CA ASN A 318 14.72 -20.84 -6.48
C ASN A 318 14.43 -19.87 -5.32
N GLY A 319 15.44 -19.12 -4.86
CA GLY A 319 15.28 -18.08 -3.84
C GLY A 319 14.36 -16.95 -4.31
N ILE A 320 14.57 -16.45 -5.54
CA ILE A 320 13.74 -15.41 -6.16
C ILE A 320 12.30 -15.91 -6.36
N LEU A 321 12.13 -17.13 -6.87
CA LEU A 321 10.80 -17.73 -7.08
C LEU A 321 10.05 -17.93 -5.75
N LYS A 322 10.74 -18.34 -4.69
CA LYS A 322 10.14 -18.51 -3.36
C LYS A 322 9.71 -17.17 -2.76
N GLU A 323 10.48 -16.09 -2.98
CA GLU A 323 10.11 -14.75 -2.52
C GLU A 323 8.95 -14.14 -3.30
N GLN A 324 8.91 -14.28 -4.64
CA GLN A 324 7.73 -13.87 -5.43
C GLN A 324 6.46 -14.57 -4.95
N ASN A 325 6.56 -15.83 -4.55
CA ASN A 325 5.44 -16.57 -3.99
C ASN A 325 5.07 -16.07 -2.58
N GLN A 326 6.04 -15.74 -1.72
CA GLN A 326 5.78 -15.20 -0.38
C GLN A 326 5.21 -13.78 -0.39
N GLU A 327 5.72 -12.87 -1.22
CA GLU A 327 5.16 -11.51 -1.38
C GLU A 327 3.73 -11.55 -1.93
N ASN A 328 3.44 -12.49 -2.84
CA ASN A 328 2.08 -12.74 -3.32
C ASN A 328 1.16 -13.25 -2.20
N GLU A 329 1.65 -14.07 -1.27
CA GLU A 329 0.86 -14.54 -0.12
C GLU A 329 0.61 -13.42 0.90
N ASP A 330 1.62 -12.62 1.24
CA ASP A 330 1.46 -11.46 2.14
C ASP A 330 0.50 -10.42 1.56
N SER A 331 0.59 -10.16 0.25
CA SER A 331 -0.33 -9.26 -0.46
C SER A 331 -1.77 -9.77 -0.43
N LYS A 332 -1.98 -11.09 -0.59
CA LYS A 332 -3.31 -11.71 -0.46
C LYS A 332 -3.85 -11.60 0.95
N TYR A 333 -3.01 -11.74 1.97
CA TYR A 333 -3.41 -11.57 3.38
C TYR A 333 -3.86 -10.14 3.67
N HIS A 334 -3.12 -9.13 3.20
CA HIS A 334 -3.53 -7.73 3.33
C HIS A 334 -4.84 -7.42 2.60
N LEU A 335 -5.03 -7.95 1.38
CA LEU A 335 -6.28 -7.79 0.63
C LEU A 335 -7.46 -8.43 1.36
N PHE A 336 -7.25 -9.61 1.98
CA PHE A 336 -8.25 -10.28 2.80
C PHE A 336 -8.64 -9.44 4.03
N LEU A 337 -7.68 -8.86 4.74
CA LEU A 337 -7.96 -7.96 5.87
C LEU A 337 -8.79 -6.74 5.46
N ILE A 338 -8.46 -6.11 4.33
CA ILE A 338 -9.24 -4.98 3.79
C ILE A 338 -10.67 -5.42 3.46
N ALA A 339 -10.86 -6.59 2.86
CA ALA A 339 -12.19 -7.14 2.57
C ALA A 339 -13.01 -7.39 3.85
N CYS A 340 -12.38 -7.89 4.93
CA CYS A 340 -13.03 -8.03 6.23
C CYS A 340 -13.47 -6.68 6.83
N ILE A 341 -12.67 -5.62 6.67
CA ILE A 341 -13.02 -4.28 7.16
C ILE A 341 -14.21 -3.72 6.37
N ILE A 342 -14.21 -3.83 5.04
CA ILE A 342 -15.29 -3.34 4.18
C ILE A 342 -16.61 -4.06 4.47
N THR A 343 -16.57 -5.38 4.65
CA THR A 343 -17.75 -6.17 5.00
C THR A 343 -18.27 -5.79 6.40
N GLY A 344 -17.39 -5.59 7.37
CA GLY A 344 -17.75 -5.08 8.70
C GLY A 344 -18.46 -3.73 8.66
N ILE A 345 -17.91 -2.75 7.91
CA ILE A 345 -18.53 -1.42 7.75
C ILE A 345 -19.91 -1.55 7.07
N SER A 346 -20.02 -2.39 6.04
CA SER A 346 -21.28 -2.61 5.32
C SER A 346 -22.37 -3.20 6.24
N LEU A 347 -22.00 -4.13 7.14
CA LEU A 347 -22.92 -4.68 8.14
C LEU A 347 -23.36 -3.63 9.15
N ILE A 348 -22.47 -2.74 9.59
CA ILE A 348 -22.82 -1.63 10.49
C ILE A 348 -23.80 -0.67 9.83
N VAL A 349 -23.55 -0.27 8.58
CA VAL A 349 -24.45 0.60 7.81
C VAL A 349 -25.81 -0.07 7.62
N PHE A 350 -25.82 -1.36 7.27
CA PHE A 350 -27.05 -2.15 7.17
C PHE A 350 -27.85 -2.14 8.48
N PHE A 351 -27.19 -2.37 9.62
CA PHE A 351 -27.83 -2.33 10.93
C PHE A 351 -28.42 -0.94 11.24
N ILE A 352 -27.70 0.14 10.95
CA ILE A 352 -28.19 1.51 11.16
C ILE A 352 -29.45 1.77 10.32
N LEU A 353 -29.44 1.39 9.04
CA LEU A 353 -30.60 1.55 8.15
C LEU A 353 -31.78 0.69 8.62
N PHE A 354 -31.53 -0.55 9.03
CA PHE A 354 -32.55 -1.46 9.55
C PHE A 354 -33.24 -0.90 10.81
N PHE A 355 -32.46 -0.38 11.77
CA PHE A 355 -33.03 0.24 12.98
C PHE A 355 -33.79 1.54 12.68
N LYS A 356 -33.30 2.36 11.74
CA LYS A 356 -34.01 3.57 11.30
C LYS A 356 -35.36 3.23 10.65
N HIS A 357 -35.38 2.22 9.78
CA HIS A 357 -36.61 1.78 9.11
C HIS A 357 -37.64 1.24 10.12
N ARG A 358 -37.22 0.37 11.05
CA ARG A 358 -38.10 -0.12 12.12
C ARG A 358 -38.68 1.00 13.00
N LYS A 359 -37.91 2.06 13.26
CA LYS A 359 -38.38 3.22 14.04
C LYS A 359 -39.44 4.03 13.29
N ILE A 360 -39.27 4.21 11.98
CA ILE A 360 -40.23 4.93 11.12
C ILE A 360 -41.56 4.15 11.00
N ASP A 361 -41.49 2.83 10.81
CA ASP A 361 -42.68 1.99 10.73
C ASP A 361 -43.48 1.98 12.03
N LYS A 362 -42.80 1.96 13.19
CA LYS A 362 -43.46 2.05 14.50
C LYS A 362 -44.15 3.41 14.67
N SER A 363 -43.46 4.51 14.35
CA SER A 363 -44.03 5.87 14.43
C SER A 363 -45.24 6.05 13.52
N SER A 364 -45.26 5.41 12.34
CA SER A 364 -46.38 5.49 11.39
C SER A 364 -47.60 4.71 11.88
N LYS A 365 -47.40 3.56 12.53
CA LYS A 365 -48.48 2.77 13.16
C LYS A 365 -49.10 3.50 14.36
N ASP A 366 -48.29 4.14 15.20
CA ASP A 366 -48.77 4.86 16.37
C ASP A 366 -49.69 6.05 15.96
N GLN A 367 -49.35 6.76 14.89
CA GLN A 367 -50.18 7.86 14.34
C GLN A 367 -51.50 7.38 13.72
N LEU A 368 -51.53 6.20 13.11
CA LEU A 368 -52.76 5.62 12.56
C LEU A 368 -53.74 5.23 13.68
N ASN A 369 -53.24 4.61 14.75
CA ASN A 369 -54.06 4.24 15.91
C ASN A 369 -54.68 5.47 16.60
N GLU A 370 -53.94 6.59 16.67
CA GLU A 370 -54.45 7.83 17.27
C GLU A 370 -55.60 8.43 16.44
N ARG A 371 -55.51 8.40 15.10
CA ARG A 371 -56.59 8.84 14.20
C ARG A 371 -57.83 7.95 14.27
N GLU A 372 -57.65 6.64 14.35
CA GLU A 372 -58.78 5.71 14.51
C GLU A 372 -59.55 5.98 15.82
N ASN A 373 -58.84 6.22 16.92
CA ASN A 373 -59.47 6.56 18.20
C ASN A 373 -60.25 7.88 18.15
N GLN A 374 -59.75 8.90 17.44
CA GLN A 374 -60.46 10.17 17.27
C GLN A 374 -61.77 10.02 16.47
N LEU A 375 -61.78 9.16 15.45
CA LEU A 375 -62.98 8.88 14.65
C LEU A 375 -64.07 8.17 15.46
N ILE A 376 -63.69 7.27 16.37
CA ILE A 376 -64.64 6.56 17.25
C ILE A 376 -65.36 7.55 18.18
N ILE A 377 -64.63 8.50 18.77
CA ILE A 377 -65.19 9.50 19.70
C ILE A 377 -66.18 10.43 18.97
N SER A 378 -65.83 10.90 17.76
CA SER A 378 -66.71 11.77 16.95
C SER A 378 -68.03 11.10 16.58
N ASN A 379 -67.99 9.80 16.26
CA ASN A 379 -69.18 9.04 15.89
C ASN A 379 -70.13 8.82 17.07
N GLN A 380 -69.61 8.69 18.30
CA GLN A 380 -70.44 8.58 19.50
C GLN A 380 -71.19 9.89 19.80
N TYR A 381 -70.52 11.03 19.69
CA TYR A 381 -71.14 12.34 19.91
C TYR A 381 -72.30 12.62 18.93
N THR A 382 -72.14 12.21 17.67
CA THR A 382 -73.16 12.41 16.63
C THR A 382 -74.44 11.60 16.92
N ARG A 383 -74.33 10.37 17.44
CA ARG A 383 -75.49 9.52 17.77
C ARG A 383 -76.31 10.06 18.93
N GLU A 384 -75.67 10.63 19.96
CA GLU A 384 -76.38 11.23 21.10
C GLU A 384 -77.20 12.47 20.71
N LEU A 385 -76.72 13.24 19.73
CA LEU A 385 -77.42 14.41 19.19
C LEU A 385 -78.68 13.99 18.40
N GLU A 386 -78.58 12.94 17.58
CA GLU A 386 -79.71 12.41 16.81
C GLU A 386 -80.84 11.87 17.71
N GLU A 387 -80.48 11.21 18.81
CA GLU A 387 -81.45 10.63 19.75
C GLU A 387 -82.22 11.71 20.52
N LYS A 388 -81.53 12.78 20.96
CA LYS A 388 -82.16 13.94 21.63
C LYS A 388 -83.10 14.72 20.71
N LEU A 389 -82.75 14.86 19.42
CA LEU A 389 -83.59 15.51 18.41
C LEU A 389 -84.90 14.75 18.18
N LYS A 390 -84.84 13.42 18.18
CA LYS A 390 -86.02 12.56 17.94
C LYS A 390 -87.05 12.66 19.06
N ILE A 391 -86.60 12.65 20.32
CA ILE A 391 -87.46 12.76 21.51
C ILE A 391 -88.23 14.10 21.51
N SER A 392 -87.56 15.20 21.17
CA SER A 392 -88.20 16.53 21.18
C SER A 392 -89.24 16.72 20.05
N LEU A 393 -89.05 16.07 18.90
CA LEU A 393 -90.01 16.12 17.79
C LEU A 393 -91.33 15.41 18.13
N ASP A 394 -91.27 14.24 18.78
CA ASP A 394 -92.44 13.45 19.15
C ASP A 394 -93.35 14.20 20.15
N GLU A 395 -92.75 14.93 21.09
CA GLU A 395 -93.48 15.79 22.04
C GLU A 395 -94.30 16.88 21.32
N ILE A 396 -93.70 17.56 20.33
CA ILE A 396 -94.39 18.61 19.56
C ILE A 396 -95.53 18.02 18.72
N LEU A 397 -95.31 16.86 18.10
CA LEU A 397 -96.35 16.18 17.32
C LEU A 397 -97.55 15.81 18.21
N SER A 398 -97.31 15.42 19.47
CA SER A 398 -98.38 15.17 20.44
C SER A 398 -99.19 16.43 20.78
N GLU A 399 -98.50 17.54 21.06
CA GLU A 399 -99.14 18.83 21.37
C GLU A 399 -99.98 19.36 20.20
N ALA A 400 -99.49 19.17 18.97
CA ALA A 400 -100.20 19.52 17.75
C ALA A 400 -101.52 18.75 17.60
N LYS A 401 -101.48 17.42 17.84
CA LYS A 401 -102.65 16.53 17.74
C LYS A 401 -103.73 16.86 18.78
N ASN A 402 -103.32 17.29 19.97
CA ASN A 402 -104.24 17.65 21.06
C ASN A 402 -104.77 19.10 20.96
N ASN A 403 -104.38 19.87 19.93
CA ASN A 403 -104.72 21.28 19.76
C ASN A 403 -104.43 22.12 21.02
N SER A 404 -103.28 21.81 21.64
CA SER A 404 -102.80 22.45 22.85
C SER A 404 -102.42 23.91 22.59
N PRO A 405 -102.75 24.86 23.48
CA PRO A 405 -102.30 26.24 23.34
C PRO A 405 -100.78 26.39 23.37
N LEU A 406 -100.05 25.40 23.90
CA LEU A 406 -98.58 25.36 23.98
C LEU A 406 -97.91 24.86 22.69
N PHE A 407 -98.67 24.35 21.73
CA PHE A 407 -98.12 23.78 20.50
C PHE A 407 -97.20 24.75 19.76
N PHE A 408 -97.67 25.98 19.54
CA PHE A 408 -96.91 26.95 18.75
C PHE A 408 -95.69 27.48 19.50
N GLU A 409 -95.77 27.64 20.82
CA GLU A 409 -94.63 28.01 21.66
C GLU A 409 -93.53 26.94 21.62
N LYS A 410 -93.89 25.67 21.85
CA LYS A 410 -92.94 24.55 21.76
C LYS A 410 -92.35 24.40 20.35
N PHE A 411 -93.17 24.62 19.32
CA PHE A 411 -92.72 24.64 17.93
C PHE A 411 -91.66 25.71 17.68
N GLN A 412 -91.84 26.93 18.21
CA GLN A 412 -90.85 28.00 18.08
C GLN A 412 -89.55 27.69 18.83
N THR A 413 -89.58 26.92 19.91
CA THR A 413 -88.36 26.48 20.60
C THR A 413 -87.47 25.58 19.73
N LEU A 414 -88.07 24.66 18.95
CA LEU A 414 -87.31 23.82 18.02
C LEU A 414 -87.00 24.48 16.68
N TYR A 415 -87.85 25.41 16.24
CA TYR A 415 -87.68 26.13 14.98
C TYR A 415 -87.67 27.65 15.24
N PRO A 416 -86.63 28.19 15.91
CA PRO A 416 -86.60 29.59 16.34
C PRO A 416 -86.69 30.59 15.18
N ASN A 417 -86.17 30.21 14.01
CA ASN A 417 -86.17 31.04 12.81
C ASN A 417 -87.47 30.92 11.98
N PHE A 418 -88.43 30.08 12.39
CA PHE A 418 -89.64 29.83 11.61
C PHE A 418 -90.48 31.09 11.40
N THR A 419 -90.73 31.80 12.51
CA THR A 419 -91.63 32.95 12.51
C THR A 419 -90.98 34.16 11.85
N SER A 420 -89.69 34.41 12.12
CA SER A 420 -88.95 35.51 11.50
C SER A 420 -88.91 35.40 9.98
N LYS A 421 -88.53 34.23 9.42
CA LYS A 421 -88.48 34.02 7.96
C LYS A 421 -89.84 34.19 7.28
N LEU A 422 -90.94 33.73 7.90
CA LEU A 422 -92.28 33.91 7.32
C LEU A 422 -92.75 35.38 7.33
N LEU A 423 -92.43 36.12 8.40
CA LEU A 423 -92.76 37.54 8.51
C LEU A 423 -91.90 38.42 7.59
N GLU A 424 -90.71 37.97 7.21
CA GLU A 424 -89.90 38.62 6.15
C GLU A 424 -90.60 38.55 4.79
N ILE A 425 -91.23 37.41 4.45
CA ILE A 425 -91.98 37.23 3.20
C ILE A 425 -93.29 38.04 3.22
N ASN A 426 -94.04 37.97 4.31
CA ASN A 426 -95.29 38.71 4.46
C ASN A 426 -95.53 39.16 5.90
N ARG A 427 -95.31 40.46 6.16
CA ARG A 427 -95.46 41.09 7.48
C ARG A 427 -96.90 41.10 8.01
N ASN A 428 -97.90 40.84 7.16
CA ASN A 428 -99.33 40.88 7.52
C ASN A 428 -99.90 39.49 7.87
N LEU A 429 -99.04 38.48 8.10
CA LEU A 429 -99.48 37.17 8.60
C LEU A 429 -99.96 37.26 10.04
N THR A 430 -101.17 36.77 10.30
CA THR A 430 -101.73 36.74 11.65
C THR A 430 -101.18 35.57 12.46
N SER A 431 -101.24 35.64 13.80
CA SER A 431 -100.84 34.53 14.67
C SER A 431 -101.56 33.22 14.31
N SER A 432 -102.87 33.28 14.03
CA SER A 432 -103.66 32.10 13.62
C SER A 432 -103.23 31.50 12.27
N GLU A 433 -102.56 32.29 11.43
CA GLU A 433 -101.99 31.89 10.14
C GLU A 433 -100.61 31.26 10.32
N LEU A 434 -99.78 31.79 11.21
CA LEU A 434 -98.49 31.22 11.59
C LEU A 434 -98.64 29.85 12.24
N VAL A 435 -99.63 29.69 13.14
CA VAL A 435 -99.96 28.39 13.74
C VAL A 435 -100.37 27.38 12.66
N LEU A 436 -101.19 27.81 11.69
CA LEU A 436 -101.60 26.94 10.58
C LEU A 436 -100.42 26.57 9.67
N LEU A 437 -99.47 27.48 9.46
CA LEU A 437 -98.23 27.17 8.74
C LEU A 437 -97.34 26.19 9.51
N ALA A 438 -97.28 26.26 10.84
CA ALA A 438 -96.55 25.29 11.67
C ALA A 438 -97.13 23.88 11.52
N TYR A 439 -98.45 23.73 11.51
CA TYR A 439 -99.10 22.45 11.19
C TYR A 439 -98.70 21.92 9.80
N ILE A 440 -98.65 22.80 8.80
CA ILE A 440 -98.25 22.41 7.44
C ILE A 440 -96.76 22.04 7.40
N TYR A 441 -95.90 22.79 8.08
CA TYR A 441 -94.47 22.51 8.14
C TYR A 441 -94.17 21.13 8.77
N LEU A 442 -94.98 20.72 9.75
CA LEU A 442 -94.95 19.37 10.34
C LEU A 442 -95.65 18.29 9.49
N ASN A 443 -96.00 18.60 8.23
CA ASN A 443 -96.67 17.71 7.28
C ASN A 443 -98.09 17.26 7.64
N PHE A 444 -98.80 17.94 8.54
CA PHE A 444 -100.20 17.59 8.80
C PHE A 444 -101.09 17.88 7.59
N ASN A 445 -101.91 16.91 7.21
CA ASN A 445 -102.82 17.03 6.09
C ASN A 445 -104.07 17.86 6.48
N SER A 446 -104.79 18.39 5.50
CA SER A 446 -105.95 19.25 5.79
C SER A 446 -107.09 18.54 6.54
N LYS A 447 -107.20 17.20 6.49
CA LYS A 447 -108.18 16.43 7.28
C LYS A 447 -107.75 16.35 8.74
N GLU A 448 -106.46 16.10 8.98
CA GLU A 448 -105.86 16.06 10.31
C GLU A 448 -105.96 17.41 11.02
N ILE A 449 -105.56 18.50 10.35
CA ILE A 449 -105.66 19.85 10.91
C ILE A 449 -107.11 20.19 11.23
N ALA A 450 -108.05 19.85 10.34
CA ALA A 450 -109.48 20.07 10.57
C ALA A 450 -109.98 19.32 11.82
N ASN A 451 -109.55 18.07 11.98
CA ASN A 451 -109.89 17.23 13.13
C ASN A 451 -109.31 17.81 14.43
N TYR A 452 -108.02 18.13 14.46
CA TYR A 452 -107.36 18.64 15.66
C TYR A 452 -107.88 20.03 16.06
N THR A 453 -108.06 20.94 15.09
CA THR A 453 -108.46 22.32 15.38
C THR A 453 -109.99 22.52 15.49
N PHE A 454 -110.77 21.45 15.39
CA PHE A 454 -112.24 21.47 15.38
C PHE A 454 -112.84 22.46 14.35
N ARG A 455 -112.26 22.48 13.15
CA ARG A 455 -112.71 23.32 12.02
C ARG A 455 -113.19 22.44 10.87
N SER A 456 -114.09 22.95 10.03
CA SER A 456 -114.50 22.20 8.84
C SER A 456 -113.32 22.03 7.89
N TYR A 457 -113.23 20.86 7.24
CA TYR A 457 -112.21 20.55 6.24
C TYR A 457 -112.14 21.64 5.14
N ARG A 458 -113.31 22.15 4.72
CA ARG A 458 -113.42 23.21 3.71
C ARG A 458 -112.81 24.53 4.18
N THR A 459 -112.96 24.88 5.46
CA THR A 459 -112.34 26.07 6.05
C THR A 459 -110.82 25.96 6.03
N ILE A 460 -110.25 24.81 6.41
CA ILE A 460 -108.79 24.59 6.38
C ILE A 460 -108.24 24.65 4.96
N GLN A 461 -108.90 24.02 3.98
CA GLN A 461 -108.49 24.09 2.57
C GLN A 461 -108.48 25.54 2.05
N THR A 462 -109.52 26.30 2.36
CA THR A 462 -109.64 27.69 1.92
C THR A 462 -108.54 28.55 2.56
N ARG A 463 -108.32 28.40 3.87
CA ARG A 463 -107.22 29.09 4.57
C ARG A 463 -105.84 28.69 4.04
N LYS A 464 -105.62 27.41 3.73
CA LYS A 464 -104.38 26.90 3.13
C LYS A 464 -104.12 27.51 1.75
N TYR A 465 -105.16 27.63 0.91
CA TYR A 465 -105.06 28.30 -0.38
C TYR A 465 -104.75 29.79 -0.24
N THR A 466 -105.39 30.48 0.71
CA THR A 466 -105.10 31.90 1.01
C THR A 466 -103.68 32.09 1.53
N LEU A 467 -103.20 31.21 2.43
CA LEU A 467 -101.82 31.22 2.93
C LEU A 467 -100.80 31.05 1.80
N ARG A 468 -101.06 30.09 0.90
CA ARG A 468 -100.19 29.86 -0.26
C ARG A 468 -100.04 31.12 -1.12
N LYS A 469 -101.15 31.83 -1.38
CA LYS A 469 -101.12 33.12 -2.09
C LYS A 469 -100.39 34.21 -1.31
N LYS A 470 -100.62 34.31 0.00
CA LYS A 470 -99.95 35.28 0.88
C LYS A 470 -98.43 35.09 0.92
N LEU A 471 -97.94 33.86 0.73
CA LEU A 471 -96.52 33.53 0.64
C LEU A 471 -95.94 33.62 -0.78
N GLY A 472 -96.75 33.96 -1.79
CA GLY A 472 -96.29 34.08 -3.18
C GLY A 472 -95.95 32.75 -3.88
N LEU A 473 -96.40 31.61 -3.34
CA LEU A 473 -96.02 30.28 -3.84
C LEU A 473 -96.89 29.87 -5.06
N LYS A 474 -96.24 29.54 -6.18
CA LYS A 474 -96.90 29.08 -7.43
C LYS A 474 -97.76 27.84 -7.17
N THR A 475 -98.92 27.67 -7.81
CA THR A 475 -99.87 26.56 -7.56
C THR A 475 -99.41 25.18 -8.05
N ASP A 476 -98.43 25.12 -8.94
CA ASP A 476 -98.06 23.89 -9.66
C ASP A 476 -97.22 22.91 -8.83
N TYR A 477 -96.64 23.37 -7.71
CA TYR A 477 -95.81 22.58 -6.81
C TYR A 477 -96.60 22.08 -5.58
N ASP A 478 -96.04 21.16 -4.80
CA ASP A 478 -96.65 20.79 -3.53
C ASP A 478 -96.37 21.87 -2.45
N PHE A 479 -97.42 22.30 -1.73
CA PHE A 479 -97.27 23.38 -0.75
C PHE A 479 -96.40 22.96 0.45
N TYR A 480 -96.39 21.68 0.83
CA TYR A 480 -95.56 21.21 1.95
C TYR A 480 -94.08 21.31 1.61
N THR A 481 -93.69 20.82 0.43
CA THR A 481 -92.32 20.88 -0.06
C THR A 481 -91.84 22.31 -0.23
N GLU A 482 -92.64 23.17 -0.87
CA GLU A 482 -92.29 24.58 -1.07
C GLU A 482 -92.15 25.35 0.24
N LEU A 483 -93.04 25.08 1.22
CA LEU A 483 -92.93 25.68 2.54
C LEU A 483 -91.63 25.26 3.24
N LYS A 484 -91.21 24.00 3.12
CA LYS A 484 -89.94 23.51 3.70
C LYS A 484 -88.72 24.09 2.99
N ASN A 485 -88.79 24.28 1.67
CA ASN A 485 -87.70 24.86 0.88
C ASN A 485 -87.32 26.27 1.34
N ILE A 486 -88.27 27.07 1.84
CA ILE A 486 -87.99 28.38 2.47
C ILE A 486 -86.96 28.26 3.62
N PHE A 487 -86.90 27.11 4.28
CA PHE A 487 -86.02 26.84 5.42
C PHE A 487 -84.81 25.96 5.09
N LEU A 488 -84.73 25.41 3.88
CA LEU A 488 -83.62 24.55 3.41
C LEU A 488 -82.59 25.31 2.57
N GLN A 489 -82.86 26.57 2.21
CA GLN A 489 -81.86 27.47 1.61
C GLN A 489 -81.11 28.22 2.73
N GLU A 490 -80.13 27.53 3.30
CA GLU A 490 -78.95 28.08 4.00
C GLU A 490 -77.74 27.22 3.69
#